data_AF-A0A9D2I2X3-F1
#
_entry.id   AF-A0A9D2I2X3-F1
#
_cell.length_a   1.000
_cell.length_b   1.000
_cell.length_c   1.000
_cell.angle_alpha   90.00
_cell.angle_beta   90.00
_cell.angle_gamma   90.00
#
_symmetry.space_group_name_H-M   'P 1'
#
loop_
_entity.id
_entity.type
_entity.pdbx_description
1 polymer ?
#
loop_
_entity_poly.entity_id
_entity_poly.type
_entity_poly.pdbx_seq_one_letter_code
_entity_poly.pdbx_strand_id
1 'polypeptide(L)'
;MIELLNPAVSTVAVGQSVPFTEEIGSKCGAERHRAGSAQLTLVKPGRYLVSFAGNIAVPATGGTVGEISLGIALNGEALTGSIMRATPAAVSEYFNVATMHYIDVPCGCCVTITVQNTGVSAVDVDNPNLTAVRVCG
;
A
#
# COMPACT_ATOMS: atom_id res chain seq x y z
N MET A 1 5.06 -2.97 -15.58
CA MET A 1 5.04 -3.58 -14.23
C MET A 1 6.00 -2.80 -13.40
N ILE A 2 5.63 -2.53 -12.16
CA ILE A 2 6.50 -2.03 -11.09
C ILE A 2 6.26 -2.87 -9.85
N GLU A 3 7.31 -3.03 -9.04
CA GLU A 3 7.28 -3.60 -7.71
C GLU A 3 7.99 -2.64 -6.76
N LEU A 4 7.36 -2.34 -5.62
CA LEU A 4 7.84 -1.39 -4.62
C LEU A 4 7.94 -2.10 -3.28
N LEU A 5 9.07 -1.93 -2.61
CA LEU A 5 9.38 -2.62 -1.35
C LEU A 5 9.84 -1.64 -0.28
N ASN A 6 9.76 -2.10 0.98
CA ASN A 6 10.50 -1.51 2.09
C ASN A 6 10.98 -2.62 3.03
N PRO A 7 12.28 -2.91 3.13
CA PRO A 7 12.77 -4.00 3.97
C PRO A 7 12.77 -3.66 5.47
N ALA A 8 12.60 -2.39 5.84
CA ALA A 8 12.60 -1.94 7.23
C ALA A 8 11.17 -1.78 7.75
N VAL A 9 10.97 -2.11 9.03
CA VAL A 9 9.72 -1.82 9.74
C VAL A 9 9.46 -0.32 9.72
N SER A 10 8.24 0.08 9.36
CA SER A 10 7.81 1.47 9.34
C SER A 10 6.50 1.65 10.09
N THR A 11 6.45 2.62 11.01
CA THR A 11 5.23 2.98 11.72
C THR A 11 4.41 3.94 10.86
N VAL A 12 3.20 3.54 10.49
CA VAL A 12 2.26 4.30 9.67
C VAL A 12 1.15 4.84 10.56
N ALA A 13 1.13 6.15 10.77
CA ALA A 13 0.07 6.82 11.52
C ALA A 13 -1.28 6.76 10.78
N VAL A 14 -2.38 6.97 11.51
CA VAL A 14 -3.74 6.99 10.95
C VAL A 14 -3.83 8.01 9.80
N GLY A 15 -4.41 7.59 8.68
CA GLY A 15 -4.55 8.41 7.47
C GLY A 15 -3.27 8.62 6.67
N GLN A 16 -2.10 8.19 7.17
CA GLN A 16 -0.84 8.18 6.43
C GLN A 16 -0.71 6.90 5.61
N SER A 17 0.30 6.87 4.73
CA SER A 17 0.52 5.76 3.80
C SER A 17 1.89 5.12 3.97
N VAL A 18 1.96 3.83 3.66
CA VAL A 18 3.17 3.01 3.73
C VAL A 18 4.24 3.59 2.79
N PRO A 19 5.43 3.99 3.30
CA PRO A 19 6.52 4.45 2.46
C PRO A 19 7.25 3.27 1.82
N PHE A 20 7.65 3.43 0.55
CA PHE A 20 8.46 2.47 -0.17
C PHE A 20 9.83 3.08 -0.49
N THR A 21 10.89 2.34 -0.19
CA THR A 21 12.28 2.79 -0.29
C THR A 21 13.01 2.19 -1.48
N GLU A 22 12.51 1.07 -2.00
CA GLU A 22 13.09 0.35 -3.14
C GLU A 22 12.08 0.20 -4.27
N GLU A 23 12.58 0.25 -5.51
CA GLU A 23 11.82 0.04 -6.73
C GLU A 23 12.46 -1.09 -7.55
N ILE A 24 11.73 -2.20 -7.71
CA ILE A 24 12.11 -3.31 -8.58
C ILE A 24 11.33 -3.17 -9.89
N GLY A 25 12.05 -2.65 -10.87
CA GLY A 25 11.66 -2.62 -12.27
C GLY A 25 10.50 -1.69 -12.60
N SER A 26 10.78 -0.47 -13.05
CA SER A 26 9.87 0.32 -13.90
C SER A 26 10.40 0.34 -15.32
N LYS A 27 9.89 -0.53 -16.20
CA LYS A 27 10.42 -0.67 -17.58
C LYS A 27 9.66 0.11 -18.64
N CYS A 28 8.41 0.52 -18.38
CA CYS A 28 7.51 0.99 -19.44
C CYS A 28 7.09 2.46 -19.33
N GLY A 29 7.55 3.19 -18.30
CA GLY A 29 7.18 4.58 -18.04
C GLY A 29 5.67 4.80 -17.80
N ALA A 30 4.93 3.72 -17.53
CA ALA A 30 3.53 3.76 -17.13
C ALA A 30 3.40 4.00 -15.62
N GLU A 31 4.44 3.67 -14.87
CA GLU A 31 4.53 3.74 -13.42
C GLU A 31 5.60 4.77 -13.03
N ARG A 32 5.28 5.66 -12.09
CA ARG A 32 6.22 6.64 -11.52
C ARG A 32 6.24 6.53 -10.01
N HIS A 33 7.43 6.34 -9.45
CA HIS A 33 7.68 6.36 -8.02
C HIS A 33 8.93 7.21 -7.72
N ARG A 34 9.05 7.66 -6.46
CA ARG A 34 10.24 8.31 -5.94
C ARG A 34 10.61 7.58 -4.64
N ALA A 35 11.82 7.06 -4.54
CA ALA A 35 12.31 6.39 -3.34
C ALA A 35 12.01 7.20 -2.05
N GLY A 36 11.50 6.51 -1.03
CA GLY A 36 11.01 7.11 0.22
C GLY A 36 9.58 7.66 0.16
N SER A 37 8.96 7.68 -1.02
CA SER A 37 7.55 8.06 -1.19
C SER A 37 6.61 6.90 -0.89
N ALA A 38 5.43 7.22 -0.38
CA ALA A 38 4.31 6.28 -0.26
C ALA A 38 3.45 6.19 -1.53
N GLN A 39 3.75 7.03 -2.54
CA GLN A 39 2.93 7.20 -3.73
C GLN A 39 3.53 6.48 -4.94
N LEU A 40 2.69 5.68 -5.59
CA LEU A 40 2.89 5.17 -6.93
C LEU A 40 1.91 5.88 -7.89
N THR A 41 2.40 6.55 -8.92
CA THR A 41 1.52 7.19 -9.93
C THR A 41 1.50 6.38 -11.22
N LEU A 42 0.32 5.95 -11.65
CA LEU A 42 0.07 5.30 -12.93
C LEU A 42 -0.29 6.38 -13.97
N VAL A 43 0.48 6.54 -15.03
CA VAL A 43 0.41 7.68 -15.98
C VAL A 43 0.00 7.31 -17.40
N LYS A 44 -0.22 6.02 -17.69
CA LYS A 44 -0.70 5.55 -18.99
C LYS A 44 -2.09 4.96 -18.86
N PRO A 45 -3.03 5.24 -19.79
CA PRO A 45 -4.36 4.66 -19.75
C PRO A 45 -4.31 3.14 -19.84
N GLY A 46 -5.37 2.49 -19.38
CA GLY A 46 -5.51 1.03 -19.37
C GLY A 46 -5.89 0.52 -17.99
N ARG A 47 -6.05 -0.81 -17.90
CA ARG A 47 -6.36 -1.50 -16.64
C ARG A 47 -5.09 -2.05 -16.03
N TYR A 48 -4.93 -1.84 -14.74
CA TYR A 48 -3.81 -2.34 -13.94
C TYR A 48 -4.34 -3.29 -12.88
N LEU A 49 -3.67 -4.42 -12.69
CA LEU A 49 -3.79 -5.20 -11.46
C LEU A 49 -2.80 -4.64 -10.46
N VAL A 50 -3.30 -4.05 -9.38
CA VAL A 50 -2.49 -3.58 -8.26
C VAL A 50 -2.65 -4.56 -7.11
N SER A 51 -1.54 -5.06 -6.58
CA SER A 51 -1.52 -6.03 -5.51
C SER A 51 -0.61 -5.55 -4.38
N PHE A 52 -1.08 -5.70 -3.14
CA PHE A 52 -0.31 -5.42 -1.94
C PHE A 52 -0.24 -6.66 -1.06
N ALA A 53 0.91 -6.88 -0.45
CA ALA A 53 1.07 -7.78 0.69
C ALA A 53 2.06 -7.18 1.69
N GLY A 54 1.87 -7.43 2.98
CA GLY A 54 2.80 -6.98 4.02
C GLY A 54 2.44 -7.53 5.38
N ASN A 55 3.38 -7.52 6.30
CA ASN A 55 3.13 -7.90 7.68
C ASN A 55 2.75 -6.64 8.47
N ILE A 56 1.70 -6.73 9.28
CA ILE A 56 1.25 -5.61 10.11
C ILE A 56 1.14 -6.01 11.57
N ALA A 57 1.49 -5.10 12.47
CA ALA A 57 1.37 -5.27 13.91
C ALA A 57 0.94 -3.96 14.58
N VAL A 58 0.42 -4.08 15.80
CA VAL A 58 0.28 -2.93 16.70
C VAL A 58 1.69 -2.49 17.11
N PRO A 59 2.04 -1.19 17.03
CA PRO A 59 3.39 -0.72 17.31
C PRO A 59 3.89 -1.08 18.71
N ALA A 60 5.18 -1.43 18.80
CA ALA A 60 5.82 -1.86 20.04
C ALA A 60 5.74 -0.82 21.17
N THR A 61 5.75 0.47 20.80
CA THR A 61 5.70 1.60 21.73
C THR A 61 4.47 2.45 21.45
N GLY A 62 3.62 2.66 22.46
CA GLY A 62 2.45 3.54 22.37
C GLY A 62 1.28 2.98 21.57
N GLY A 63 1.33 1.72 21.13
CA GLY A 63 0.23 1.05 20.45
C GLY A 63 -0.88 0.61 21.43
N THR A 64 -2.13 0.72 20.99
CA THR A 64 -3.28 0.11 21.68
C THR A 64 -3.62 -1.20 20.98
N VAL A 65 -3.65 -2.29 21.74
CA VAL A 65 -4.06 -3.61 21.25
C VAL A 65 -5.50 -3.54 20.74
N GLY A 66 -5.73 -4.06 19.54
CA GLY A 66 -7.02 -4.00 18.88
C GLY A 66 -6.88 -4.12 17.37
N GLU A 67 -7.99 -3.88 16.66
CA GLU A 67 -8.00 -3.96 15.21
C GLU A 67 -7.09 -2.89 14.59
N ILE A 68 -6.26 -3.31 13.65
CA ILE A 68 -5.45 -2.48 12.76
C ILE A 68 -5.87 -2.75 11.32
N SER A 69 -5.78 -1.73 10.46
CA SER A 69 -6.16 -1.89 9.06
C SER A 69 -5.35 -1.05 8.09
N LEU A 70 -5.15 -1.60 6.91
CA LEU A 70 -4.59 -0.91 5.75
C LEU A 70 -5.57 -1.04 4.58
N GLY A 71 -5.58 -0.09 3.66
CA GLY A 71 -6.35 -0.17 2.42
C GLY A 71 -5.58 0.45 1.26
N ILE A 72 -5.83 -0.02 0.05
CA ILE A 72 -5.38 0.68 -1.16
C ILE A 72 -6.22 1.94 -1.30
N ALA A 73 -5.58 3.09 -1.48
CA ALA A 73 -6.24 4.35 -1.74
C ALA A 73 -5.88 4.89 -3.14
N LEU A 74 -6.91 5.37 -3.83
CA LEU A 74 -6.82 5.99 -5.15
C LEU A 74 -6.98 7.50 -4.97
N ASN A 75 -5.98 8.27 -5.37
CA ASN A 75 -5.98 9.74 -5.24
C ASN A 75 -6.31 10.23 -3.82
N GLY A 76 -5.91 9.48 -2.80
CA GLY A 76 -6.14 9.80 -1.38
C GLY A 76 -7.44 9.25 -0.80
N GLU A 77 -8.30 8.60 -1.60
CA GLU A 77 -9.53 7.97 -1.13
C GLU A 77 -9.38 6.44 -1.04
N ALA A 78 -9.65 5.87 0.14
CA ALA A 78 -9.56 4.44 0.37
C ALA A 78 -10.59 3.66 -0.46
N LEU A 79 -10.13 2.64 -1.18
CA LEU A 79 -10.98 1.74 -1.94
C LEU A 79 -11.60 0.71 -0.99
N THR A 80 -12.90 0.80 -0.73
CA THR A 80 -13.62 0.01 0.28
C THR A 80 -13.38 -1.50 0.20
N GLY A 81 -13.25 -2.08 -1.00
CA GLY A 81 -13.00 -3.52 -1.19
C GLY A 81 -11.57 -3.98 -0.86
N SER A 82 -10.64 -3.04 -0.70
CA SER A 82 -9.21 -3.30 -0.47
C SER A 82 -8.80 -3.24 1.00
N ILE A 83 -9.72 -2.96 1.90
CA ILE A 83 -9.42 -2.80 3.34
C ILE A 83 -9.07 -4.17 3.92
N MET A 84 -7.84 -4.32 4.36
CA MET A 84 -7.30 -5.49 5.04
C MET A 84 -7.25 -5.21 6.54
N ARG A 85 -7.73 -6.16 7.34
CA ARG A 85 -7.84 -6.03 8.80
C ARG A 85 -7.13 -7.18 9.50
N ALA A 86 -6.50 -6.86 10.62
CA ALA A 86 -6.01 -7.84 11.58
C ALA A 86 -6.35 -7.36 12.99
N THR A 87 -6.56 -8.29 13.92
CA THR A 87 -6.81 -7.96 15.33
C THR A 87 -5.76 -8.64 16.21
N PRO A 88 -4.56 -8.05 16.32
CA PRO A 88 -3.55 -8.51 17.27
C PRO A 88 -4.06 -8.48 18.71
N ALA A 89 -3.62 -9.45 19.52
CA ALA A 89 -3.84 -9.52 20.96
C ALA A 89 -2.66 -8.95 21.76
N ALA A 90 -1.52 -8.69 21.11
CA ALA A 90 -0.35 -8.05 21.68
C ALA A 90 0.31 -7.03 20.74
N VAL A 91 1.17 -6.18 21.29
CA VAL A 91 2.10 -5.35 20.50
C VAL A 91 3.15 -6.23 19.84
N SER A 92 3.66 -5.82 18.68
CA SER A 92 4.65 -6.58 17.90
C SER A 92 4.20 -7.99 17.50
N GLU A 93 2.90 -8.27 17.53
CA GLU A 93 2.31 -9.51 17.02
C GLU A 93 1.92 -9.29 15.55
N TYR A 94 2.72 -9.86 14.65
CA TYR A 94 2.60 -9.63 13.21
C TYR A 94 1.61 -10.60 12.54
N PHE A 95 0.73 -10.03 11.73
CA PHE A 95 -0.17 -10.75 10.83
C PHE A 95 0.13 -10.35 9.39
N ASN A 96 0.11 -11.32 8.48
CA ASN A 96 0.19 -11.00 7.06
C ASN A 96 -1.17 -10.53 6.54
N VAL A 97 -1.18 -9.44 5.79
CA VAL A 97 -2.33 -8.93 5.06
C VAL A 97 -2.00 -8.82 3.58
N ALA A 98 -2.99 -9.10 2.73
CA ALA A 98 -2.84 -8.96 1.30
C ALA A 98 -4.17 -8.63 0.62
N THR A 99 -4.12 -7.90 -0.49
CA THR A 99 -5.27 -7.60 -1.35
C THR A 99 -4.80 -7.32 -2.78
N MET A 100 -5.71 -7.46 -3.73
CA MET A 100 -5.47 -7.08 -5.12
C MET A 100 -6.72 -6.49 -5.75
N HIS A 101 -6.56 -5.45 -6.57
CA HIS A 101 -7.68 -4.76 -7.23
C HIS A 101 -7.31 -4.36 -8.66
N TYR A 102 -8.30 -4.44 -9.56
CA TYR A 102 -8.19 -3.86 -10.88
C TYR A 102 -8.49 -2.35 -10.81
N ILE A 103 -7.60 -1.55 -11.36
CA ILE A 103 -7.71 -0.09 -11.41
C ILE A 103 -7.63 0.37 -12.86
N ASP A 104 -8.64 1.13 -13.28
CA ASP A 104 -8.70 1.72 -14.61
C ASP A 104 -8.11 3.14 -14.58
N VAL A 105 -7.10 3.37 -15.43
CA VAL A 105 -6.55 4.70 -15.68
C VAL A 105 -7.22 5.27 -16.92
N PRO A 106 -7.97 6.38 -16.81
CA PRO A 106 -8.64 6.98 -17.95
C PRO A 106 -7.65 7.65 -18.90
N CYS A 107 -8.06 7.82 -20.17
CA CYS A 107 -7.29 8.55 -21.17
C CYS A 107 -7.02 9.99 -20.73
N GLY A 108 -5.78 10.46 -20.94
CA GLY A 108 -5.38 11.85 -20.67
C GLY A 108 -5.09 12.17 -19.21
N CYS A 109 -5.05 11.18 -18.31
CA CYS A 109 -4.81 11.41 -16.89
C CYS A 109 -3.85 10.37 -16.27
N CYS A 110 -3.83 10.35 -14.94
CA CYS A 110 -3.08 9.47 -14.08
C CYS A 110 -3.89 9.10 -12.83
N VAL A 111 -3.53 8.01 -12.18
CA VAL A 111 -4.09 7.59 -10.89
C VAL A 111 -2.95 7.43 -9.90
N THR A 112 -3.07 8.06 -8.74
CA THR A 112 -2.11 7.88 -7.64
C THR A 112 -2.60 6.77 -6.71
N ILE A 113 -1.74 5.80 -6.50
CA ILE A 113 -1.94 4.65 -5.63
C ILE A 113 -1.11 4.85 -4.37
N THR A 114 -1.75 4.59 -3.23
CA THR A 114 -1.10 4.52 -1.93
C THR A 114 -1.67 3.34 -1.14
N VAL A 115 -0.96 2.88 -0.13
CA VAL A 115 -1.50 1.93 0.87
C VAL A 115 -1.65 2.70 2.17
N GLN A 116 -2.88 3.05 2.53
CA GLN A 116 -3.21 3.95 3.63
C GLN A 116 -3.60 3.18 4.88
N ASN A 117 -3.21 3.68 6.04
CA ASN A 117 -3.78 3.23 7.31
C ASN A 117 -5.19 3.79 7.45
N THR A 118 -6.18 2.90 7.33
CA THR A 118 -7.62 3.19 7.39
C THR A 118 -8.22 2.95 8.78
N GLY A 119 -7.39 2.58 9.75
CA GLY A 119 -7.81 2.24 11.10
C GLY A 119 -7.94 3.46 12.01
N VAL A 120 -7.95 3.17 13.31
CA VAL A 120 -8.03 4.18 14.39
C VAL A 120 -6.75 4.28 15.22
N SER A 121 -5.74 3.46 14.92
CA SER A 121 -4.45 3.38 15.60
C SER A 121 -3.31 3.32 14.59
N ALA A 122 -2.09 3.68 15.02
CA ALA A 122 -0.90 3.52 14.20
C ALA A 122 -0.60 2.03 13.96
N VAL A 123 0.07 1.73 12.84
CA VAL A 123 0.38 0.36 12.42
C VAL A 123 1.87 0.25 12.11
N ASP A 124 2.55 -0.73 12.68
CA ASP A 124 3.88 -1.11 12.22
C ASP A 124 3.74 -2.02 11.02
N VAL A 125 4.37 -1.64 9.92
CA VAL A 125 4.34 -2.38 8.65
C VAL A 125 5.73 -2.89 8.35
N ASP A 126 5.86 -4.21 8.22
CA ASP A 126 7.09 -4.94 7.96
C ASP A 126 7.03 -5.66 6.61
N ASN A 127 8.14 -5.60 5.88
CA ASN A 127 8.33 -6.18 4.56
C ASN A 127 7.13 -5.97 3.58
N PRO A 128 6.59 -4.75 3.42
CA PRO A 128 5.53 -4.50 2.45
C PRO A 128 6.03 -4.63 1.02
N ASN A 129 5.16 -5.18 0.16
CA ASN A 129 5.32 -5.29 -1.28
C ASN A 129 4.07 -4.75 -1.99
N LEU A 130 4.25 -3.76 -2.85
CA LEU A 130 3.21 -3.23 -3.74
C LEU A 130 3.62 -3.43 -5.19
N THR A 131 2.80 -4.13 -5.96
CA THR A 131 3.00 -4.30 -7.41
C THR A 131 1.89 -3.63 -8.20
N ALA A 132 2.22 -3.15 -9.39
CA ALA A 132 1.23 -2.77 -10.40
C ALA A 132 1.60 -3.33 -11.77
N VAL A 133 0.67 -4.04 -12.40
CA VAL A 133 0.85 -4.69 -13.70
C VAL A 133 -0.25 -4.19 -14.64
N ARG A 134 0.11 -3.57 -15.77
CA ARG A 134 -0.86 -3.24 -16.83
C ARG A 134 -1.33 -4.52 -17.52
N VAL A 135 -2.60 -4.87 -17.35
CA VAL A 135 -3.19 -6.13 -17.85
C VAL A 135 -3.91 -5.98 -19.18
N CYS A 136 -4.40 -4.78 -19.50
CA CYS A 136 -4.90 -4.43 -20.83
C CYS A 136 -4.84 -2.92 -21.07
N GLY A 137 -4.90 -2.53 -22.34
CA GLY A 137 -5.21 -1.16 -22.73
C GLY A 137 -4.84 -0.89 -24.16
#